data_AF-F9X9Q0-F1
#
_entry.id   AF-F9X9Q0-F1
#
_cell.length_a   1.000
_cell.length_b   1.000
_cell.length_c   1.000
_cell.angle_alpha   90.00
_cell.angle_beta   90.00
_cell.angle_gamma   90.00
#
_symmetry.space_group_name_H-M   'P 1'
#
loop_
_entity.id
_entity.type
_entity.pdbx_description
1 polymer ?
#
loop_
_entity_poly.entity_id
_entity_poly.type
_entity_poly.pdbx_seq_one_letter_code
_entity_poly.pdbx_strand_id
1 'polypeptide(L)'
;MLSVYDFCLFFRTLNHLLMRRAHSEVSQARQLHDKVFPLWLDPPHSEQSRHERQYYLLVSVSRNNILQDAFDQLWQRRKSELRRPLRVRLGEVDELEVGHDLGGVQIEFFNLVCREVFSEQAQLFTTDSTTGCSYFRPGCLQPLYMFELVGLLMALAIYNGITLPVNLPWVFYYFLAHNGEGPGSPRDHIT
;
A
#
# COMPACT_ATOMS: atom_id res chain seq x y z
N MET A 1 17.01 9.97 -25.59
CA MET A 1 17.12 9.68 -24.15
C MET A 1 15.72 9.84 -23.58
N LEU A 2 15.12 8.81 -23.00
CA LEU A 2 13.80 8.92 -22.37
C LEU A 2 13.91 9.92 -21.21
N SER A 3 12.98 10.86 -21.11
CA SER A 3 12.93 11.79 -19.99
C SER A 3 12.51 11.06 -18.70
N VAL A 4 12.82 11.62 -17.54
CA VAL A 4 12.32 11.12 -16.25
C VAL A 4 10.79 11.03 -16.25
N TYR A 5 10.13 11.96 -16.95
CA TYR A 5 8.69 11.95 -17.15
C TYR A 5 8.22 10.69 -17.90
N ASP A 6 8.91 10.31 -18.99
CA ASP A 6 8.57 9.12 -19.77
C ASP A 6 8.72 7.83 -18.94
N PHE A 7 9.76 7.77 -18.09
CA PHE A 7 9.95 6.63 -17.19
C PHE A 7 8.83 6.54 -16.14
N CYS A 8 8.47 7.65 -15.50
CA CYS A 8 7.38 7.70 -14.54
C CYS A 8 6.04 7.33 -15.18
N LEU A 9 5.77 7.84 -16.39
CA LEU A 9 4.57 7.51 -17.15
C LEU A 9 4.54 6.02 -17.50
N PHE A 10 5.64 5.48 -18.04
CA PHE A 10 5.78 4.06 -18.36
C PHE A 10 5.51 3.17 -17.14
N PHE A 11 6.15 3.47 -16.01
CA PHE A 11 5.98 2.73 -14.77
C PHE A 11 4.54 2.79 -14.25
N ARG A 12 3.90 3.97 -14.27
CA ARG A 12 2.50 4.14 -13.87
C ARG A 12 1.57 3.35 -14.78
N THR A 13 1.78 3.39 -16.09
CA THR A 13 0.99 2.63 -17.07
C THR A 13 1.16 1.13 -16.86
N LEU A 14 2.38 0.64 -16.63
CA LEU A 14 2.65 -0.78 -16.38
C LEU A 14 1.89 -1.27 -15.13
N ASN A 15 2.02 -0.58 -14.00
CA ASN A 15 1.31 -0.95 -12.77
C ASN A 15 -0.21 -0.89 -12.95
N HIS A 16 -0.71 0.14 -13.63
CA HIS A 16 -2.13 0.27 -13.94
C HIS A 16 -2.65 -0.91 -14.79
N LEU A 17 -1.90 -1.34 -15.81
CA LEU A 17 -2.26 -2.49 -16.65
C LEU A 17 -2.21 -3.80 -15.87
N LEU A 18 -1.19 -4.00 -15.03
CA LEU A 18 -1.07 -5.18 -14.18
C LEU A 18 -2.24 -5.27 -13.20
N MET A 19 -2.58 -4.17 -12.53
CA MET A 19 -3.72 -4.15 -11.62
C MET A 19 -5.06 -4.26 -12.31
N ARG A 20 -5.24 -3.64 -13.48
CA ARG A 20 -6.45 -3.81 -14.29
C ARG A 20 -6.65 -5.28 -14.68
N ARG A 21 -5.57 -5.98 -15.04
CA ARG A 21 -5.59 -7.42 -15.33
C ARG A 21 -5.97 -8.22 -14.08
N ALA A 22 -5.33 -7.97 -12.94
CA ALA A 22 -5.64 -8.65 -11.68
C ALA A 22 -7.12 -8.46 -11.27
N HIS A 23 -7.65 -7.24 -11.40
CA HIS A 23 -9.08 -6.96 -11.17
C HIS A 23 -9.98 -7.73 -12.13
N SER A 24 -9.61 -7.83 -13.42
CA SER A 24 -10.37 -8.59 -14.41
C SER A 24 -10.40 -10.08 -14.09
N GLU A 25 -9.24 -10.66 -13.76
CA GLU A 25 -9.11 -12.08 -13.40
C GLU A 25 -9.97 -12.41 -12.16
N VAL A 26 -9.89 -11.57 -11.13
CA VAL A 26 -10.72 -11.71 -9.92
C VAL A 26 -12.21 -11.55 -10.23
N SER A 27 -12.59 -10.60 -11.08
CA SER A 27 -14.00 -10.37 -11.46
C SER A 27 -14.57 -11.57 -12.21
N GLN A 28 -13.80 -12.16 -13.13
CA GLN A 28 -14.19 -13.36 -13.87
C GLN A 28 -14.30 -14.57 -12.94
N ALA A 29 -13.30 -14.79 -12.07
CA ALA A 29 -13.31 -15.90 -11.13
C ALA A 29 -14.50 -15.81 -10.16
N ARG A 30 -14.81 -14.61 -9.67
CA ARG A 30 -16.00 -14.35 -8.85
C ARG A 30 -17.30 -14.64 -9.61
N GLN A 31 -17.44 -14.16 -10.84
CA GLN A 31 -18.65 -14.41 -11.64
C GLN A 31 -18.87 -15.90 -11.93
N LEU A 32 -17.80 -16.66 -12.19
CA LEU A 32 -17.89 -18.10 -12.37
C LEU A 32 -18.30 -18.77 -11.06
N HIS A 33 -17.67 -18.39 -9.96
CA HIS A 33 -18.01 -18.88 -8.64
C HIS A 33 -19.49 -18.62 -8.31
N ASP A 34 -19.95 -17.39 -8.47
CA ASP A 34 -21.33 -16.97 -8.20
C ASP A 34 -22.36 -17.59 -9.16
N LYS A 35 -21.95 -18.21 -10.27
CA LYS A 35 -22.86 -18.98 -11.17
C LYS A 35 -22.91 -20.46 -10.83
N VAL A 36 -21.81 -21.03 -10.36
CA VAL A 36 -21.70 -22.46 -10.04
C VAL A 36 -22.24 -22.75 -8.64
N PHE A 37 -21.98 -21.85 -7.69
CA PHE A 37 -22.30 -22.04 -6.28
C PHE A 37 -23.78 -21.87 -5.88
N PRO A 38 -24.62 -20.97 -6.47
CA PRO A 38 -26.02 -20.83 -6.06
C PRO A 38 -26.90 -22.04 -6.41
N LEU A 39 -26.36 -23.04 -7.13
CA LEU A 39 -27.02 -24.33 -7.29
C LEU A 39 -27.01 -25.19 -6.01
N TRP A 40 -26.25 -24.80 -4.98
CA TRP A 40 -26.07 -25.53 -3.73
C TRP A 40 -26.16 -24.61 -2.50
N LEU A 41 -27.38 -24.31 -2.01
CA LEU A 41 -27.71 -23.55 -0.78
C LEU A 41 -27.14 -22.11 -0.70
N ASP A 42 -27.84 -21.20 -0.01
CA ASP A 42 -27.30 -19.88 0.30
C ASP A 42 -26.04 -20.03 1.18
N PRO A 43 -24.86 -19.56 0.75
CA PRO A 43 -23.64 -19.71 1.54
C PRO A 43 -23.75 -18.86 2.82
N PRO A 44 -23.38 -19.42 3.99
CA PRO A 44 -23.36 -18.65 5.23
C PRO A 44 -22.39 -17.46 5.12
N HIS A 45 -22.64 -16.37 5.86
CA HIS A 45 -21.82 -15.14 5.81
C HIS A 45 -20.31 -15.36 6.04
N SER A 46 -19.94 -16.43 6.76
CA SER A 46 -18.55 -16.86 6.96
C SER A 46 -17.86 -17.28 5.65
N GLU A 47 -18.59 -17.92 4.74
CA GLU A 47 -18.10 -18.31 3.43
C GLU A 47 -17.90 -17.06 2.55
N GLN A 48 -18.83 -16.11 2.52
CA GLN A 48 -18.66 -14.86 1.76
C GLN A 48 -17.35 -14.13 2.13
N SER A 49 -17.03 -14.04 3.42
CA SER A 49 -15.80 -13.41 3.91
C SER A 49 -14.53 -14.18 3.51
N ARG A 50 -14.60 -15.52 3.45
CA ARG A 50 -13.49 -16.37 2.97
C ARG A 50 -13.24 -16.16 1.47
N HIS A 51 -14.30 -16.08 0.68
CA HIS A 51 -14.20 -15.84 -0.76
C HIS A 51 -13.55 -14.48 -1.06
N GLU A 52 -13.93 -13.42 -0.34
CA GLU A 52 -13.29 -12.12 -0.54
C GLU A 52 -11.79 -12.15 -0.22
N ARG A 53 -11.39 -12.82 0.85
CA ARG A 53 -9.97 -13.00 1.22
C ARG A 53 -9.20 -13.88 0.23
N GLN A 54 -9.88 -14.75 -0.51
CA GLN A 54 -9.27 -15.60 -1.53
C GLN A 54 -8.89 -14.81 -2.79
N TYR A 55 -9.71 -13.84 -3.19
CA TYR A 55 -9.51 -13.11 -4.44
C TYR A 55 -8.88 -11.72 -4.27
N TYR A 56 -9.09 -11.08 -3.12
CA TYR A 56 -8.60 -9.74 -2.83
C TYR A 56 -7.55 -9.77 -1.72
N LEU A 57 -6.69 -8.76 -1.71
CA LEU A 57 -5.97 -8.39 -0.50
C LEU A 57 -6.92 -7.56 0.36
N LEU A 58 -7.56 -8.19 1.34
CA LEU A 58 -8.48 -7.52 2.24
C LEU A 58 -7.73 -6.97 3.46
N VAL A 59 -7.84 -5.66 3.68
CA VAL A 59 -7.28 -4.96 4.84
C VAL A 59 -8.42 -4.26 5.58
N SER A 60 -8.72 -4.68 6.80
CA SER A 60 -9.81 -4.13 7.62
C SER A 60 -9.23 -3.34 8.78
N VAL A 61 -9.43 -2.04 8.83
CA VAL A 61 -8.75 -1.17 9.80
C VAL A 61 -9.73 -0.25 10.52
N SER A 62 -9.46 -0.01 11.80
CA SER A 62 -10.14 0.97 12.62
C SER A 62 -9.61 2.37 12.34
N ARG A 63 -10.49 3.37 12.35
CA ARG A 63 -10.10 4.79 12.26
C ARG A 63 -9.22 5.23 13.44
N ASN A 64 -9.32 4.54 14.57
CA ASN A 64 -8.62 4.88 15.81
C ASN A 64 -7.23 4.23 15.91
N ASN A 65 -6.95 3.18 15.14
CA ASN A 65 -5.74 2.37 15.27
C ASN A 65 -5.19 1.93 13.90
N ILE A 66 -5.25 2.84 12.91
CA ILE A 66 -5.13 2.46 11.51
C ILE A 66 -3.76 1.87 11.15
N LEU A 67 -2.68 2.42 11.71
CA LEU A 67 -1.32 1.94 11.41
C LEU A 67 -1.07 0.55 11.99
N GLN A 68 -1.41 0.34 13.26
CA GLN A 68 -1.22 -0.94 13.94
C GLN A 68 -2.10 -2.03 13.30
N ASP A 69 -3.37 -1.74 13.03
CA ASP A 69 -4.28 -2.70 12.38
C ASP A 69 -3.76 -3.09 10.98
N ALA A 70 -3.22 -2.12 10.22
CA ALA A 70 -2.62 -2.39 8.92
C ALA A 70 -1.34 -3.23 9.05
N PHE A 71 -0.48 -2.91 10.02
CA PHE A 71 0.76 -3.64 10.26
C PHE A 71 0.50 -5.10 10.63
N ASP A 72 -0.42 -5.36 11.57
CA ASP A 72 -0.75 -6.71 12.01
C ASP A 72 -1.30 -7.56 10.86
N GLN A 73 -2.03 -6.95 9.93
CA GLN A 73 -2.56 -7.65 8.76
C GLN A 73 -1.57 -7.82 7.62
N LEU A 74 -0.58 -6.93 7.48
CA LEU A 74 0.42 -7.00 6.40
C LEU A 74 1.67 -7.78 6.82
N TRP A 75 1.91 -7.91 8.12
CA TRP A 75 3.01 -8.66 8.67
C TRP A 75 3.05 -10.09 8.13
N GLN A 76 4.20 -10.49 7.58
CA GLN A 76 4.45 -11.83 7.03
C GLN A 76 3.45 -12.29 5.93
N ARG A 77 2.73 -11.35 5.29
CA ARG A 77 1.88 -11.67 4.15
C ARG A 77 2.68 -12.21 2.98
N ARG A 78 2.11 -13.20 2.29
CA ARG A 78 2.75 -13.82 1.12
C ARG A 78 2.77 -12.83 -0.04
N LYS A 79 3.89 -12.77 -0.79
CA LYS A 79 4.05 -11.93 -1.99
C LYS A 79 2.92 -12.11 -3.01
N SER A 80 2.39 -13.33 -3.15
CA SER A 80 1.25 -13.62 -4.04
C SER A 80 -0.05 -12.96 -3.60
N GLU A 81 -0.26 -12.79 -2.29
CA GLU A 81 -1.44 -12.11 -1.73
C GLU A 81 -1.31 -10.60 -1.91
N LEU A 82 -0.12 -10.05 -1.69
CA LEU A 82 0.18 -8.62 -1.84
C LEU A 82 -0.02 -8.10 -3.27
N ARG A 83 0.03 -8.98 -4.26
CA ARG A 83 -0.21 -8.65 -5.68
C ARG A 83 -1.67 -8.70 -6.10
N ARG A 84 -2.58 -9.16 -5.22
CA ARG A 84 -4.02 -9.16 -5.49
C ARG A 84 -4.57 -7.74 -5.45
N PRO A 85 -5.71 -7.49 -6.10
CA PRO A 85 -6.38 -6.20 -5.97
C PRO A 85 -6.69 -5.88 -4.50
N LEU A 86 -6.31 -4.68 -4.06
CA LEU A 86 -6.53 -4.24 -2.69
C LEU A 86 -8.01 -3.93 -2.47
N ARG A 87 -8.55 -4.35 -1.33
CA ARG A 87 -9.82 -3.88 -0.78
C ARG A 87 -9.60 -3.45 0.65
N VAL A 88 -10.02 -2.24 0.97
CA VAL A 88 -9.94 -1.71 2.33
C VAL A 88 -11.33 -1.63 2.91
N ARG A 89 -11.49 -2.08 4.15
CA ARG A 89 -12.66 -1.80 4.99
C ARG A 89 -12.20 -0.86 6.10
N LEU A 90 -12.82 0.31 6.17
CA LEU A 90 -12.45 1.37 7.12
C LEU A 90 -13.69 1.69 7.97
N GLY A 91 -13.64 1.44 9.27
CA GLY A 91 -14.79 1.63 10.16
C GLY A 91 -14.55 1.09 11.57
N GLU A 92 -15.54 1.18 12.45
CA GLU A 92 -15.50 0.52 13.75
C GLU A 92 -15.68 -1.00 13.60
N VAL A 93 -15.17 -1.79 14.56
CA VAL A 93 -15.04 -3.26 14.48
C VAL A 93 -16.36 -3.96 14.12
N ASP A 94 -17.50 -3.37 14.47
CA ASP A 94 -18.85 -3.92 14.26
C ASP A 94 -19.61 -3.29 13.08
N GLU A 95 -19.12 -2.18 12.52
CA GLU A 95 -19.69 -1.46 11.37
C GLU A 95 -18.61 -1.19 10.33
N LEU A 96 -17.85 -2.22 9.97
CA LEU A 96 -16.98 -2.17 8.81
C LEU A 96 -17.86 -2.08 7.58
N GLU A 97 -18.22 -0.86 7.18
CA GLU A 97 -18.85 -0.57 5.90
C GLU A 97 -18.06 -1.35 4.85
N VAL A 98 -18.73 -2.29 4.20
CA VAL A 98 -18.22 -2.88 2.97
C VAL A 98 -18.29 -1.74 1.97
N GLY A 99 -17.25 -0.92 1.96
CA GLY A 99 -17.04 0.11 0.96
C GLY A 99 -17.06 -0.59 -0.39
N HIS A 100 -18.23 -0.64 -1.00
CA HIS A 100 -18.46 -1.24 -2.31
C HIS A 100 -17.82 -0.37 -3.41
N ASP A 101 -17.33 0.82 -3.06
CA ASP A 101 -17.07 1.89 -4.01
C ASP A 101 -15.59 2.19 -4.28
N LEU A 102 -15.20 1.91 -5.53
CA LEU A 102 -14.63 2.88 -6.49
C LEU A 102 -13.41 3.72 -6.03
N GLY A 103 -12.59 3.23 -5.10
CA GLY A 103 -11.27 3.77 -4.79
C GLY A 103 -11.20 4.86 -3.72
N GLY A 104 -12.32 5.50 -3.36
CA GLY A 104 -12.35 6.57 -2.35
C GLY A 104 -11.85 6.12 -0.97
N VAL A 105 -12.30 4.95 -0.51
CA VAL A 105 -11.88 4.37 0.78
C VAL A 105 -10.39 4.04 0.81
N GLN A 106 -9.81 3.61 -0.32
CA GLN A 106 -8.38 3.32 -0.39
C GLN A 106 -7.55 4.62 -0.29
N ILE A 107 -7.99 5.69 -0.95
CA ILE A 107 -7.35 7.01 -0.86
C ILE A 107 -7.41 7.50 0.58
N GLU A 108 -8.57 7.41 1.24
CA GLU A 108 -8.72 7.79 2.65
C GLU A 108 -7.80 6.97 3.55
N PHE A 109 -7.78 5.65 3.37
CA PHE A 109 -6.89 4.75 4.10
C PHE A 109 -5.43 5.16 4.01
N PHE A 110 -4.91 5.36 2.79
CA PHE A 110 -3.51 5.75 2.62
C PHE A 110 -3.21 7.15 3.14
N ASN A 111 -4.16 8.08 3.06
CA ASN A 111 -4.00 9.41 3.67
C ASN A 111 -3.87 9.32 5.19
N LEU A 112 -4.73 8.52 5.84
CA LEU A 112 -4.71 8.31 7.28
C LEU A 112 -3.43 7.58 7.74
N VAL A 113 -3.02 6.53 7.02
CA VAL A 113 -1.74 5.84 7.25
C VAL A 113 -0.57 6.80 7.14
N CYS A 114 -0.47 7.59 6.07
CA CYS A 114 0.61 8.57 5.92
C CYS A 114 0.61 9.57 7.08
N ARG A 115 -0.56 10.08 7.45
CA ARG A 115 -0.69 11.01 8.59
C ARG A 115 -0.13 10.41 9.88
N GLU A 116 -0.39 9.15 10.16
CA GLU A 116 0.11 8.48 11.35
C GLU A 116 1.61 8.17 11.27
N VAL A 117 2.10 7.62 10.14
CA VAL A 117 3.51 7.30 9.92
C VAL A 117 4.43 8.52 10.06
N PHE A 118 4.01 9.67 9.52
CA PHE A 118 4.78 10.92 9.57
C PHE A 118 4.47 11.78 10.80
N SER A 119 3.64 11.28 11.72
CA SER A 119 3.39 11.94 13.00
C SER A 119 4.60 11.81 13.94
N GLU A 120 4.75 12.78 14.83
CA GLU A 120 5.81 12.74 15.85
C GLU A 120 5.62 11.57 16.85
N GLN A 121 4.37 11.11 17.02
CA GLN A 121 3.96 10.04 17.91
C GLN A 121 4.41 8.65 17.43
N ALA A 122 4.41 8.40 16.12
CA ALA A 122 4.84 7.11 15.56
C ALA A 122 6.35 6.87 15.72
N GLN A 123 7.12 7.93 15.93
CA GLN A 123 8.57 7.90 16.11
C GLN A 123 9.39 7.34 14.95
N LEU A 124 8.81 7.16 13.77
CA LEU A 124 9.48 6.61 12.59
C LEU A 124 10.22 7.71 11.80
N PHE A 125 9.55 8.84 11.60
CA PHE A 125 10.05 9.98 10.84
C PHE A 125 10.07 11.25 11.71
N THR A 126 10.75 12.28 11.22
CA THR A 126 10.64 13.65 11.70
C THR A 126 10.48 14.56 10.50
N THR A 127 9.64 15.58 10.62
CA THR A 127 9.32 16.49 9.51
C THR A 127 9.91 17.85 9.78
N ASP A 128 10.73 18.35 8.87
CA ASP A 128 11.24 19.71 8.92
C ASP A 128 10.09 20.69 8.68
N SER A 129 9.81 21.57 9.64
CA SER A 129 8.74 22.55 9.57
C SER A 129 8.94 23.61 8.49
N THR A 130 10.19 23.83 8.04
CA THR A 130 10.52 24.85 7.03
C THR A 130 10.28 24.31 5.62
N THR A 131 10.80 23.12 5.32
CA THR A 131 10.69 22.50 3.99
C THR A 131 9.48 21.59 3.82
N GLY A 132 8.87 21.16 4.94
CA GLY A 132 7.84 20.13 4.96
C GLY A 132 8.36 18.74 4.59
N CYS A 133 9.67 18.53 4.49
CA CYS A 133 10.27 17.24 4.14
C CYS A 133 10.36 16.33 5.37
N SER A 134 9.98 15.07 5.21
CA SER A 134 10.09 14.05 6.26
C SER A 134 11.34 13.17 6.09
N TYR A 135 12.14 13.06 7.15
CA TYR A 135 13.36 12.27 7.22
C TYR A 135 13.19 11.12 8.20
N PHE A 136 13.95 10.03 8.04
CA PHE A 136 14.03 9.01 9.08
C PHE A 136 14.49 9.64 10.40
N ARG A 137 13.82 9.28 11.50
CA ARG A 137 14.15 9.83 12.81
C ARG A 137 15.54 9.35 13.25
N PRO A 138 16.50 10.25 13.53
CA PRO A 138 17.77 9.86 14.12
C PRO A 138 17.56 9.23 15.50
N GLY A 139 18.24 8.11 15.78
CA GLY A 139 18.11 7.42 17.08
C GLY A 139 16.74 6.79 17.32
N CYS A 140 15.98 6.50 16.27
CA CYS A 140 14.71 5.79 16.38
C CYS A 140 14.87 4.43 17.10
N LEU A 141 14.01 4.17 18.08
CA LEU A 141 13.95 2.90 18.82
C LEU A 141 12.89 1.93 18.27
N GLN A 142 12.16 2.34 17.23
CA GLN A 142 11.20 1.47 16.58
C GLN A 142 11.94 0.32 15.88
N PRO A 143 11.39 -0.89 15.91
CA PRO A 143 12.01 -2.04 15.27
C PRO A 143 12.05 -1.87 13.74
N LEU A 144 13.12 -2.39 13.12
CA LEU A 144 13.37 -2.27 11.68
C LEU A 144 12.20 -2.71 10.79
N TYR A 145 11.44 -3.69 11.27
CA TYR A 145 10.33 -4.25 10.53
C TYR A 145 9.19 -3.25 10.28
N MET A 146 9.03 -2.23 11.14
CA MET A 146 8.03 -1.18 10.91
C MET A 146 8.39 -0.36 9.68
N PHE A 147 9.68 -0.10 9.43
CA PHE A 147 10.13 0.58 8.21
C PHE A 147 9.90 -0.27 6.96
N GLU A 148 10.07 -1.59 7.05
CA GLU A 148 9.71 -2.51 5.97
C GLU A 148 8.21 -2.44 5.67
N LEU A 149 7.35 -2.42 6.69
CA LEU A 149 5.91 -2.31 6.53
C LEU A 149 5.47 -0.94 5.97
N VAL A 150 6.13 0.16 6.37
CA VAL A 150 5.93 1.47 5.74
C VAL A 150 6.27 1.41 4.26
N GLY A 151 7.43 0.84 3.91
CA GLY A 151 7.83 0.65 2.52
C GLY A 151 6.84 -0.22 1.74
N LEU A 152 6.30 -1.28 2.36
CA LEU A 152 5.28 -2.13 1.78
C LEU A 152 3.96 -1.36 1.54
N LEU A 153 3.49 -0.55 2.50
CA LEU A 153 2.31 0.28 2.32
C LEU A 153 2.51 1.29 1.19
N MET A 154 3.70 1.89 1.08
CA MET A 154 4.03 2.77 -0.03
C MET A 154 3.99 2.04 -1.37
N ALA A 155 4.58 0.83 -1.43
CA ALA A 155 4.55 -0.01 -2.61
C ALA A 155 3.12 -0.42 -2.99
N LEU A 156 2.26 -0.74 -2.02
CA LEU A 156 0.86 -1.05 -2.24
C LEU A 156 0.10 0.14 -2.83
N ALA A 157 0.29 1.35 -2.31
CA ALA A 157 -0.35 2.55 -2.85
C ALA A 157 0.04 2.77 -4.32
N ILE A 158 1.35 2.71 -4.61
CA ILE A 158 1.89 2.86 -5.96
C ILE A 158 1.34 1.78 -6.90
N TYR A 159 1.35 0.52 -6.46
CA TYR A 159 0.87 -0.62 -7.25
C TYR A 159 -0.63 -0.48 -7.58
N ASN A 160 -1.43 0.07 -6.65
CA ASN A 160 -2.86 0.36 -6.86
C ASN A 160 -3.12 1.73 -7.54
N GLY A 161 -2.08 2.46 -7.96
CA GLY A 161 -2.22 3.75 -8.65
C GLY A 161 -2.66 4.92 -7.77
N ILE A 162 -2.49 4.80 -6.45
CA ILE A 162 -2.84 5.82 -5.46
C ILE A 162 -1.63 6.70 -5.20
N THR A 163 -1.83 8.01 -5.35
CA THR A 163 -0.81 9.01 -5.03
C THR A 163 -0.82 9.26 -3.52
N LEU A 164 0.36 9.19 -2.89
CA LEU A 164 0.52 9.42 -1.46
C LEU A 164 0.83 10.89 -1.16
N PRO A 165 0.27 11.47 -0.09
CA PRO A 165 0.57 12.84 0.35
C PRO A 165 1.88 12.87 1.16
N VAL A 166 3.01 12.50 0.53
CA VAL A 166 4.31 12.42 1.19
C VAL A 166 5.31 13.37 0.52
N ASN A 167 6.11 14.02 1.35
CA ASN A 167 7.22 14.86 0.88
C ASN A 167 8.51 14.32 1.47
N LEU A 168 9.18 13.46 0.70
CA LEU A 168 10.45 12.86 1.10
C LEU A 168 11.62 13.56 0.36
N PRO A 169 12.80 13.63 0.98
CA PRO A 169 14.00 14.12 0.32
C PRO A 169 14.30 13.34 -0.95
N TRP A 170 14.82 14.02 -1.98
CA TRP A 170 15.14 13.41 -3.27
C TRP A 170 16.01 12.15 -3.15
N VAL A 171 16.94 12.15 -2.20
CA VAL A 171 17.86 11.04 -1.97
C VAL A 171 17.14 9.72 -1.65
N PHE A 172 15.97 9.75 -1.01
CA PHE A 172 15.20 8.53 -0.73
C PHE A 172 14.70 7.88 -2.02
N TYR A 173 14.17 8.68 -2.95
CA TYR A 173 13.73 8.17 -4.25
C TYR A 173 14.92 7.65 -5.06
N TYR A 174 16.09 8.29 -4.96
CA TYR A 174 17.31 7.80 -5.60
C TYR A 174 17.70 6.42 -5.08
N PHE A 175 17.79 6.24 -3.76
CA PHE A 175 18.11 4.95 -3.15
C PHE A 175 17.12 3.86 -3.56
N LEU A 176 15.82 4.15 -3.56
CA LEU A 176 14.78 3.19 -3.98
C LEU A 176 14.93 2.78 -5.45
N ALA A 177 15.31 3.70 -6.33
CA ALA A 177 15.51 3.43 -7.75
C ALA A 177 16.81 2.65 -8.04
N HIS A 178 17.80 2.72 -7.15
CA HIS A 178 19.13 2.12 -7.33
C HIS A 178 19.40 0.98 -6.34
N ASN A 179 18.36 0.26 -5.90
CA ASN A 179 18.48 -0.90 -5.01
C ASN A 179 19.28 -0.64 -3.72
N GLY A 180 19.21 0.58 -3.18
CA GLY A 180 19.94 0.97 -1.98
C GLY A 180 21.36 1.45 -2.23
N GLU A 181 21.81 1.56 -3.49
CA GLU A 181 23.07 2.20 -3.83
C GLU A 181 22.91 3.72 -3.75
N GLY A 182 23.77 4.37 -2.97
CA GLY A 182 23.77 5.82 -2.82
C GLY A 182 24.33 6.49 -4.07
N PRO A 183 24.01 7.79 -4.29
CA PRO A 183 24.68 8.53 -5.36
C PRO A 183 26.17 8.52 -5.03
N GLY A 184 26.99 7.99 -5.95
CA GLY A 184 28.44 7.90 -5.78
C GLY A 184 29.01 9.23 -5.28
N SER A 185 29.96 9.14 -4.35
CA SER A 185 30.62 10.34 -3.83
C SER A 185 31.20 11.11 -5.02
N PRO A 186 31.02 12.45 -5.12
CA PRO A 186 31.65 13.25 -6.18
C PRO A 186 33.18 13.14 -6.25
N ARG A 187 33.80 12.50 -5.25
CA ARG A 187 35.25 12.30 -5.14
C ARG A 187 35.78 11.09 -5.93
N ASP A 188 34.93 10.26 -6.50
CA ASP A 188 35.36 9.01 -7.14
C ASP A 188 35.69 9.17 -8.65
N HIS A 189 35.70 10.42 -9.15
CA HIS A 189 35.97 10.74 -10.57
C HIS A 189 37.26 11.53 -10.81
N ILE A 190 38.14 11.61 -9.80
CA ILE A 190 39.47 12.21 -9.94
C ILE A 190 40.49 11.16 -9.49
N THR A 191 40.82 10.24 -10.38
CA THR A 191 42.08 9.48 -10.36
C THR A 191 42.51 9.15 -11.78
#